data_AF-A0A6A0IE87-F1
#
_entry.id   AF-A0A6A0IE87-F1
#
_cell.length_a   1.000
_cell.length_b   1.000
_cell.length_c   1.000
_cell.angle_alpha   90.00
_cell.angle_beta   90.00
_cell.angle_gamma   90.00
#
_symmetry.space_group_name_H-M   'P 1'
#
loop_
_entity.id
_entity.type
_entity.pdbx_description
1 polymer ?
#
loop_
_entity_poly.entity_id
_entity_poly.type
_entity_poly.pdbx_seq_one_letter_code
_entity_poly.pdbx_strand_id
1 'polypeptide(L)'
;MRRSLVTGALCAAALAVACRRPAAPPSLTVSVPFQVDTLDPHLHDRLGYATVAGHFYEPLVALDAEMGIRPALAERWSTPDPLTWVFRLRAGARFHDGHELTAEDVVHTFERLRKDPALSLGIYAVQVESVRALSAREVEVRTSRPAAVLLNKLAGIPVVGRAEPSDLTLRPNGTGPYRLVRFEKDRVVMERRGDRDGSEPQVAGVTFLLGRGAEEAAEDVLSGRSQLAVCSSREAVRKLGGRPGVTVLRRAELFVKYLAFDVRAHPTPFVAGPRNPFASPEVRQAVSLLVDRRALAAGLPAFAVPAHQLVPATIFGHDPALPDLPHDPSRALALLQKAGFGSGFSVTLHTRRHLAETARRVAEQLAPAGIRVEVAELPEAAFFELASRGGLSLFLTGLGCASGDASDFLDAALHTVDERRRLGRANYGRFSDPSLDAEIEASGEVLVQVARRDALQRILRRARDAYAWLPLTRDEVVYAVAAPFTFRPRANSTILASEVSLATP
;
A
#
# COMPACT_ATOMS: atom_id res chain seq x y z
N MET A 1 60.14 0.05 -68.14
CA MET A 1 59.50 1.32 -67.74
C MET A 1 57.99 1.13 -67.63
N ARG A 2 57.46 0.81 -66.45
CA ARG A 2 56.02 0.87 -66.14
C ARG A 2 55.89 1.23 -64.66
N ARG A 3 55.49 2.47 -64.37
CA ARG A 3 55.13 2.95 -63.05
C ARG A 3 53.84 3.77 -63.17
N SER A 4 53.03 3.65 -62.12
CA SER A 4 51.96 4.55 -61.70
C SER A 4 50.57 4.31 -62.29
N LEU A 5 49.72 3.61 -61.53
CA LEU A 5 48.26 3.82 -61.44
C LEU A 5 47.67 2.91 -60.35
N VAL A 6 47.91 3.17 -59.05
CA VAL A 6 47.06 2.66 -57.94
C VAL A 6 47.15 3.61 -56.74
N THR A 7 46.44 4.74 -56.79
CA THR A 7 46.24 5.61 -55.61
C THR A 7 44.86 6.28 -55.74
N GLY A 8 43.80 5.50 -55.58
CA GLY A 8 42.43 6.04 -55.73
C GLY A 8 41.30 5.28 -55.04
N ALA A 9 41.58 4.27 -54.20
CA ALA A 9 40.53 3.38 -53.68
C ALA A 9 40.53 3.18 -52.15
N LEU A 10 41.17 4.06 -51.37
CA LEU A 10 41.18 3.92 -49.89
C LEU A 10 40.43 5.00 -49.09
N CYS A 11 39.94 6.08 -49.72
CA CYS A 11 39.22 7.14 -48.98
C CYS A 11 37.68 6.97 -48.92
N ALA A 12 37.09 5.98 -49.60
CA ALA A 12 35.63 5.79 -49.61
C ALA A 12 35.10 4.83 -48.52
N ALA A 13 35.96 4.10 -47.81
CA ALA A 13 35.54 3.11 -46.82
C ALA A 13 35.49 3.64 -45.37
N ALA A 14 35.91 4.88 -45.11
CA ALA A 14 35.99 5.45 -43.77
C ALA A 14 34.76 6.27 -43.33
N LEU A 15 33.76 6.46 -44.19
CA LEU A 15 32.53 7.22 -43.87
C LEU A 15 31.30 6.34 -43.57
N ALA A 16 31.44 5.02 -43.55
CA ALA A 16 30.34 4.10 -43.21
C ALA A 16 30.27 3.74 -41.71
N VAL A 17 31.09 4.38 -40.86
CA VAL A 17 31.03 4.21 -39.41
C VAL A 17 30.13 5.31 -38.83
N ALA A 18 29.05 4.86 -38.18
CA ALA A 18 28.25 5.59 -37.18
C ALA A 18 27.10 6.50 -37.67
N CYS A 19 26.13 5.91 -38.37
CA CYS A 19 24.72 6.18 -38.09
C CYS A 19 24.07 4.91 -37.53
N ARG A 20 24.55 4.39 -36.39
CA ARG A 20 23.75 3.46 -35.58
C ARG A 20 22.60 4.29 -35.03
N ARG A 21 21.41 4.21 -35.65
CA ARG A 21 20.18 4.69 -35.01
C ARG A 21 20.14 4.08 -33.60
N PRO A 22 19.99 4.88 -32.54
CA PRO A 22 19.81 4.31 -31.21
C PRO A 22 18.67 3.29 -31.29
N ALA A 23 18.90 2.09 -30.73
CA ALA A 23 17.87 1.07 -30.67
C ALA A 23 16.64 1.69 -30.00
N ALA A 24 15.45 1.45 -30.56
CA ALA A 24 14.22 1.92 -29.94
C ALA A 24 14.18 1.39 -28.49
N PRO A 25 13.77 2.22 -27.52
CA PRO A 25 13.69 1.76 -26.15
C PRO A 25 12.75 0.55 -26.07
N PRO A 26 13.07 -0.47 -25.25
CA PRO A 26 12.31 -1.71 -25.26
C PRO A 26 10.92 -1.53 -24.62
N SER A 27 9.98 -2.36 -25.06
CA SER A 27 8.67 -2.50 -24.42
C SER A 27 8.76 -3.51 -23.26
N LEU A 28 7.94 -3.29 -22.24
CA LEU A 28 7.84 -4.14 -21.04
C LEU A 28 6.46 -4.81 -21.00
N THR A 29 6.42 -6.13 -20.90
CA THR A 29 5.18 -6.84 -20.51
C THR A 29 5.23 -7.20 -19.03
N VAL A 30 4.12 -6.96 -18.32
CA VAL A 30 3.98 -7.17 -16.88
C VAL A 30 2.81 -8.12 -16.58
N SER A 31 3.03 -9.25 -15.92
CA SER A 31 1.97 -10.17 -15.50
C SER A 31 1.55 -9.90 -14.05
N VAL A 32 0.27 -9.62 -13.82
CA VAL A 32 -0.27 -9.20 -12.51
C VAL A 32 -1.54 -9.97 -12.14
N PRO A 33 -1.80 -10.21 -10.84
CA PRO A 33 -2.93 -11.02 -10.39
C PRO A 33 -4.26 -10.26 -10.36
N PHE A 34 -4.23 -8.93 -10.40
CA PHE A 34 -5.43 -8.12 -10.29
C PHE A 34 -6.12 -7.93 -11.65
N GLN A 35 -7.41 -7.59 -11.60
CA GLN A 35 -8.18 -7.10 -12.74
C GLN A 35 -8.47 -5.61 -12.59
N VAL A 36 -8.72 -4.96 -13.72
CA VAL A 36 -9.14 -3.56 -13.83
C VAL A 36 -10.21 -3.51 -14.92
N ASP A 37 -11.32 -2.83 -14.63
CA ASP A 37 -12.50 -2.72 -15.50
C ASP A 37 -12.89 -1.25 -15.80
N THR A 38 -12.18 -0.29 -15.21
CA THR A 38 -12.32 1.14 -15.46
C THR A 38 -10.95 1.83 -15.41
N LEU A 39 -10.81 2.91 -16.15
CA LEU A 39 -9.65 3.81 -16.14
C LEU A 39 -9.94 5.14 -15.43
N ASP A 40 -11.11 5.28 -14.81
CA ASP A 40 -11.41 6.40 -13.92
C ASP A 40 -10.53 6.30 -12.67
N PRO A 41 -9.63 7.27 -12.44
CA PRO A 41 -8.68 7.20 -11.33
C PRO A 41 -9.36 7.31 -9.97
N HIS A 42 -10.58 7.85 -9.88
CA HIS A 42 -11.24 8.15 -8.60
C HIS A 42 -12.24 7.09 -8.14
N LEU A 43 -12.60 6.15 -9.02
CA LEU A 43 -13.68 5.21 -8.73
C LEU A 43 -13.30 4.17 -7.66
N HIS A 44 -12.09 3.61 -7.71
CA HIS A 44 -11.68 2.49 -6.86
C HIS A 44 -10.34 2.67 -6.16
N ASP A 45 -10.36 2.65 -4.83
CA ASP A 45 -9.17 2.59 -3.96
C ASP A 45 -8.61 1.17 -3.83
N ARG A 46 -8.01 0.66 -4.91
CA ARG A 46 -7.38 -0.69 -4.94
C ARG A 46 -6.08 -0.67 -5.73
N LEU A 47 -5.16 -1.56 -5.36
CA LEU A 47 -3.81 -1.68 -5.93
C LEU A 47 -3.78 -1.69 -7.46
N GLY A 48 -4.67 -2.46 -8.10
CA GLY A 48 -4.71 -2.58 -9.56
C GLY A 48 -5.02 -1.27 -10.26
N TYR A 49 -6.01 -0.52 -9.75
CA TYR A 49 -6.40 0.78 -10.29
C TYR A 49 -5.31 1.82 -10.01
N ALA A 50 -4.75 1.86 -8.80
CA ALA A 50 -3.62 2.76 -8.49
C ALA A 50 -2.40 2.48 -9.40
N THR A 51 -2.12 1.21 -9.69
CA THR A 51 -1.04 0.78 -10.58
C THR A 51 -1.28 1.25 -12.01
N VAL A 52 -2.45 0.96 -12.59
CA VAL A 52 -2.76 1.32 -13.98
C VAL A 52 -2.95 2.84 -14.12
N ALA A 53 -3.76 3.46 -13.26
CA ALA A 53 -4.02 4.91 -13.31
C ALA A 53 -2.77 5.76 -13.10
N GLY A 54 -1.80 5.31 -12.30
CA GLY A 54 -0.52 6.01 -12.09
C GLY A 54 0.35 6.16 -13.35
N HIS A 55 0.00 5.47 -14.44
CA HIS A 55 0.63 5.68 -15.75
C HIS A 55 0.01 6.86 -16.51
N PHE A 56 -1.26 7.17 -16.24
CA PHE A 56 -2.02 8.18 -16.95
C PHE A 56 -2.14 9.50 -16.20
N TYR A 57 -2.23 9.46 -14.87
CA TYR A 57 -2.51 10.62 -14.03
C TYR A 57 -1.41 10.84 -13.01
N GLU A 58 -1.23 12.11 -12.61
CA GLU A 58 -0.33 12.49 -11.52
C GLU A 58 -1.11 13.24 -10.43
N PRO A 59 -0.78 13.03 -9.15
CA PRO A 59 -1.27 13.84 -8.04
C PRO A 59 -0.48 15.15 -7.87
N LEU A 60 -0.93 16.03 -6.95
CA LEU A 60 -0.17 17.22 -6.56
C LEU A 60 1.20 16.87 -5.96
N VAL A 61 1.22 15.90 -5.05
CA VAL A 61 2.42 15.33 -4.41
C VAL A 61 2.35 13.82 -4.54
N ALA A 62 3.48 13.12 -4.54
CA ALA A 62 3.50 11.66 -4.69
C ALA A 62 4.23 11.00 -3.52
N LEU A 63 4.00 9.69 -3.36
CA LEU A 63 4.80 8.84 -2.49
C LEU A 63 5.90 8.15 -3.31
N ASP A 64 7.13 8.15 -2.80
CA ASP A 64 8.23 7.36 -3.36
C ASP A 64 8.07 5.85 -3.04
N ALA A 65 9.06 5.04 -3.42
CA ALA A 65 9.03 3.60 -3.20
C ALA A 65 9.03 3.22 -1.71
N GLU A 66 9.42 4.13 -0.82
CA GLU A 66 9.54 3.98 0.63
C GLU A 66 8.42 4.68 1.41
N MET A 67 7.39 5.21 0.72
CA MET A 67 6.29 6.01 1.28
C MET A 67 6.70 7.41 1.76
N GLY A 68 7.85 7.91 1.32
CA GLY A 68 8.25 9.30 1.53
C GLY A 68 7.49 10.25 0.60
N ILE A 69 7.08 11.42 1.11
CA ILE A 69 6.45 12.46 0.30
C ILE A 69 7.48 13.10 -0.62
N ARG A 70 7.15 13.23 -1.91
CA ARG A 70 7.95 13.95 -2.91
C ARG A 70 7.09 14.85 -3.80
N PRO A 71 7.67 15.88 -4.42
CA PRO A 71 7.01 16.65 -5.47
C PRO A 71 6.48 15.78 -6.63
N ALA A 72 5.37 16.24 -7.23
CA ALA A 72 4.78 15.65 -8.43
C ALA A 72 4.28 16.76 -9.38
N LEU A 73 2.98 17.08 -9.42
CA LEU A 73 2.48 18.24 -10.15
C LEU A 73 2.77 19.55 -9.42
N ALA A 74 2.80 19.55 -8.10
CA ALA A 74 3.29 20.66 -7.30
C ALA A 74 4.82 20.55 -7.14
N GLU A 75 5.55 21.60 -7.53
CA GLU A 75 7.01 21.69 -7.40
C GLU A 75 7.43 22.10 -5.98
N ARG A 76 6.56 22.84 -5.28
CA ARG A 76 6.71 23.22 -3.87
C ARG A 76 5.35 23.54 -3.25
N TRP A 77 5.31 23.58 -1.93
CA TRP A 77 4.15 24.02 -1.17
C TRP A 77 4.57 24.72 0.13
N SER A 78 3.64 25.45 0.72
CA SER A 78 3.81 26.11 2.01
C SER A 78 2.52 26.03 2.83
N THR A 79 2.64 26.21 4.14
CA THR A 79 1.53 26.16 5.09
C THR A 79 1.56 27.47 5.90
N PRO A 80 1.05 28.59 5.33
CA PRO A 80 1.16 29.91 5.96
C PRO A 80 0.43 30.03 7.30
N ASP A 81 -0.60 29.22 7.50
CA ASP A 81 -1.33 29.07 8.75
C ASP A 81 -1.74 27.59 8.93
N PRO A 82 -2.21 27.16 10.11
CA PRO A 82 -2.48 25.75 10.37
C PRO A 82 -3.54 25.07 9.50
N LEU A 83 -4.37 25.84 8.80
CA LEU A 83 -5.50 25.34 7.99
C LEU A 83 -5.27 25.49 6.49
N THR A 84 -4.35 26.35 6.08
CA THR A 84 -4.14 26.73 4.68
C THR A 84 -2.87 26.10 4.12
N TRP A 85 -2.99 25.45 2.96
CA TRP A 85 -1.88 24.90 2.19
C TRP A 85 -1.86 25.54 0.81
N VAL A 86 -0.72 26.09 0.42
CA VAL A 86 -0.55 26.74 -0.90
C VAL A 86 0.43 25.91 -1.71
N PHE A 87 -0.04 25.35 -2.82
CA PHE A 87 0.74 24.55 -3.76
C PHE A 87 1.08 25.35 -5.00
N ARG A 88 2.35 25.28 -5.42
CA ARG A 88 2.81 25.83 -6.69
C ARG A 88 2.93 24.71 -7.71
N LEU A 89 2.15 24.76 -8.78
CA LEU A 89 2.20 23.80 -9.88
C LEU A 89 3.47 24.00 -10.72
N ARG A 90 4.08 22.91 -11.17
CA ARG A 90 5.20 22.93 -12.12
C ARG A 90 4.76 23.55 -13.45
N ALA A 91 5.65 24.31 -14.09
CA ALA A 91 5.37 24.90 -15.39
C ALA A 91 5.29 23.84 -16.49
N GLY A 92 4.49 24.08 -17.54
CA GLY A 92 4.51 23.27 -18.77
C GLY A 92 3.81 21.91 -18.67
N ALA A 93 3.28 21.53 -17.50
CA ALA A 93 2.51 20.30 -17.37
C ALA A 93 1.30 20.33 -18.31
N ARG A 94 1.16 19.30 -19.16
CA ARG A 94 0.05 19.18 -20.12
C ARG A 94 -0.72 17.90 -19.91
N PHE A 95 -2.01 17.92 -20.19
CA PHE A 95 -2.83 16.74 -20.35
C PHE A 95 -2.48 15.99 -21.65
N HIS A 96 -2.97 14.77 -21.80
CA HIS A 96 -2.69 13.93 -22.97
C HIS A 96 -3.29 14.50 -24.26
N ASP A 97 -4.38 15.26 -24.15
CA ASP A 97 -5.02 15.99 -25.25
C ASP A 97 -4.30 17.29 -25.66
N GLY A 98 -3.26 17.69 -24.92
CA GLY A 98 -2.43 18.88 -25.19
C GLY A 98 -2.79 20.13 -24.39
N HIS A 99 -3.92 20.16 -23.68
CA HIS A 99 -4.27 21.29 -22.80
C HIS A 99 -3.24 21.44 -21.68
N GLU A 100 -2.92 22.68 -21.31
CA GLU A 100 -2.03 22.96 -20.18
C GLU A 100 -2.79 22.78 -18.86
N LEU A 101 -2.14 22.14 -17.88
CA LEU A 101 -2.65 21.99 -16.54
C LEU A 101 -2.65 23.36 -15.83
N THR A 102 -3.78 23.70 -15.22
CA THR A 102 -3.95 24.90 -14.41
C THR A 102 -4.47 24.56 -13.02
N ALA A 103 -4.43 25.55 -12.12
CA ALA A 103 -5.04 25.44 -10.80
C ALA A 103 -6.54 25.12 -10.84
N GLU A 104 -7.25 25.51 -11.90
CA GLU A 104 -8.68 25.23 -12.08
C GLU A 104 -8.97 23.73 -12.28
N ASP A 105 -8.04 22.97 -12.86
CA ASP A 105 -8.18 21.52 -13.00
C ASP A 105 -8.06 20.81 -11.65
N VAL A 106 -7.24 21.38 -10.75
CA VAL A 106 -7.16 20.90 -9.38
C VAL A 106 -8.45 21.23 -8.63
N VAL A 107 -8.98 22.44 -8.76
CA VAL A 107 -10.31 22.79 -8.20
C VAL A 107 -11.38 21.81 -8.69
N HIS A 108 -11.44 21.59 -10.01
CA HIS A 108 -12.38 20.65 -10.63
C HIS A 108 -12.26 19.23 -10.06
N THR A 109 -11.04 18.73 -9.86
CA THR A 109 -10.77 17.42 -9.26
C THR A 109 -11.44 17.27 -7.88
N PHE A 110 -11.31 18.28 -7.01
CA PHE A 110 -11.91 18.22 -5.68
C PHE A 110 -13.44 18.42 -5.70
N GLU A 111 -13.95 19.26 -6.60
CA GLU A 111 -15.40 19.42 -6.80
C GLU A 111 -16.04 18.12 -7.28
N ARG A 112 -15.40 17.42 -8.22
CA ARG A 112 -15.81 16.10 -8.71
C ARG A 112 -15.95 15.10 -7.55
N LEU A 113 -14.90 14.94 -6.75
CA LEU A 113 -14.89 14.03 -5.59
C LEU A 113 -15.95 14.39 -4.54
N ARG A 114 -16.23 15.68 -4.36
CA ARG A 114 -17.23 16.15 -3.40
C ARG A 114 -18.66 15.95 -3.88
N LYS A 115 -18.87 16.04 -5.19
CA LYS A 115 -20.20 15.92 -5.81
C LYS A 115 -20.66 14.46 -5.92
N ASP A 116 -19.74 13.53 -6.14
CA ASP A 116 -20.07 12.12 -6.38
C ASP A 116 -19.54 11.20 -5.26
N PRO A 117 -20.40 10.73 -4.34
CA PRO A 117 -20.01 9.82 -3.28
C PRO A 117 -19.65 8.41 -3.76
N ALA A 118 -19.92 8.05 -5.02
CA ALA A 118 -19.49 6.77 -5.60
C ALA A 118 -17.97 6.72 -5.86
N LEU A 119 -17.31 7.88 -5.96
CA LEU A 119 -15.88 7.99 -6.13
C LEU A 119 -15.16 7.70 -4.81
N SER A 120 -14.68 6.47 -4.65
CA SER A 120 -14.09 6.01 -3.38
C SER A 120 -12.90 6.85 -2.91
N LEU A 121 -12.12 7.47 -3.82
CA LEU A 121 -11.00 8.34 -3.44
C LEU A 121 -11.43 9.65 -2.77
N GLY A 122 -12.72 9.98 -2.77
CA GLY A 122 -13.26 11.11 -2.00
C GLY A 122 -12.98 11.00 -0.49
N ILE A 123 -12.72 9.79 0.02
CA ILE A 123 -12.31 9.56 1.41
C ILE A 123 -11.02 10.31 1.79
N TYR A 124 -10.13 10.55 0.82
CA TYR A 124 -8.88 11.27 1.01
C TYR A 124 -9.09 12.80 1.10
N ALA A 125 -10.24 13.31 0.66
CA ALA A 125 -10.58 14.73 0.64
C ALA A 125 -11.49 15.16 1.80
N VAL A 126 -11.84 14.28 2.74
CA VAL A 126 -12.84 14.57 3.79
C VAL A 126 -12.48 15.77 4.69
N GLN A 127 -11.19 16.02 4.91
CA GLN A 127 -10.72 17.17 5.70
C GLN A 127 -10.60 18.46 4.87
N VAL A 128 -10.70 18.38 3.54
CA VAL A 128 -10.61 19.53 2.65
C VAL A 128 -11.95 20.27 2.66
N GLU A 129 -11.92 21.50 3.17
CA GLU A 129 -13.08 22.38 3.22
C GLU A 129 -13.29 23.10 1.90
N SER A 130 -12.20 23.63 1.30
CA SER A 130 -12.26 24.32 0.01
C SER A 130 -10.94 24.22 -0.74
N VAL A 131 -11.02 24.25 -2.06
CA VAL A 131 -9.87 24.38 -2.97
C VAL A 131 -10.11 25.56 -3.89
N ARG A 132 -9.12 26.44 -4.06
CA ARG A 132 -9.23 27.67 -4.86
C ARG A 132 -8.01 27.85 -5.76
N ALA A 133 -8.23 28.32 -6.96
CA ALA A 133 -7.17 28.84 -7.81
C ALA A 133 -6.82 30.27 -7.35
N LEU A 134 -5.60 30.47 -6.85
CA LEU A 134 -5.07 31.81 -6.55
C LEU A 134 -4.48 32.47 -7.81
N SER A 135 -3.95 31.64 -8.71
CA SER A 135 -3.50 32.01 -10.04
C SER A 135 -3.52 30.76 -10.93
N ALA A 136 -3.13 30.89 -12.21
CA ALA A 136 -3.05 29.74 -13.12
C ALA A 136 -2.19 28.58 -12.59
N ARG A 137 -1.23 28.83 -11.68
CA ARG A 137 -0.31 27.82 -11.16
C ARG A 137 -0.27 27.76 -9.63
N GLU A 138 -1.14 28.47 -8.93
CA GLU A 138 -1.18 28.45 -7.47
C GLU A 138 -2.55 27.98 -7.00
N VAL A 139 -2.53 26.92 -6.19
CA VAL A 139 -3.72 26.31 -5.62
C VAL A 139 -3.68 26.49 -4.11
N GLU A 140 -4.73 27.08 -3.57
CA GLU A 140 -5.00 27.07 -2.13
C GLU A 140 -5.88 25.88 -1.80
N VAL A 141 -5.48 25.08 -0.81
CA VAL A 141 -6.30 24.05 -0.18
C VAL A 141 -6.49 24.44 1.27
N ARG A 142 -7.75 24.65 1.69
CA ARG A 142 -8.11 24.90 3.08
C ARG A 142 -8.72 23.67 3.71
N THR A 143 -8.35 23.40 4.95
CA THR A 143 -8.81 22.27 5.73
C THR A 143 -9.70 22.74 6.88
N SER A 144 -10.68 21.92 7.25
CA SER A 144 -11.64 22.26 8.33
C SER A 144 -11.02 22.21 9.74
N ARG A 145 -9.83 21.60 9.86
CA ARG A 145 -9.00 21.52 11.06
C ARG A 145 -7.55 21.28 10.64
N PRO A 146 -6.55 21.56 11.51
CA PRO A 146 -5.16 21.28 11.16
C PRO A 146 -5.00 19.81 10.75
N ALA A 147 -4.35 19.58 9.61
CA ALA A 147 -4.28 18.27 8.96
C ALA A 147 -2.84 17.92 8.61
N ALA A 148 -2.09 17.42 9.60
CA ALA A 148 -0.67 17.09 9.42
C ALA A 148 -0.42 15.95 8.40
N VAL A 149 -1.42 15.12 8.13
CA VAL A 149 -1.39 14.02 7.16
C VAL A 149 -1.86 14.45 5.75
N LEU A 150 -2.17 15.73 5.51
CA LEU A 150 -2.81 16.17 4.27
C LEU A 150 -2.00 15.77 3.02
N LEU A 151 -0.68 15.98 3.02
CA LEU A 151 0.17 15.63 1.87
C LEU A 151 0.10 14.14 1.51
N ASN A 152 0.09 13.27 2.52
CA ASN A 152 -0.07 11.83 2.34
C ASN A 152 -1.42 11.48 1.69
N LYS A 153 -2.50 12.14 2.11
CA LYS A 153 -3.85 11.94 1.54
C LYS A 153 -3.93 12.48 0.11
N LEU A 154 -3.34 13.64 -0.15
CA LEU A 154 -3.27 14.25 -1.49
C LEU A 154 -2.48 13.39 -2.49
N ALA A 155 -1.50 12.61 -2.02
CA ALA A 155 -0.78 11.68 -2.88
C ALA A 155 -1.64 10.53 -3.42
N GLY A 156 -2.77 10.27 -2.75
CA GLY A 156 -3.80 9.34 -3.22
C GLY A 156 -4.80 9.96 -4.19
N ILE A 157 -4.72 11.25 -4.53
CA ILE A 157 -5.69 11.93 -5.40
C ILE A 157 -5.03 12.37 -6.70
N PRO A 158 -5.16 11.60 -7.80
CA PRO A 158 -4.70 12.03 -9.11
C PRO A 158 -5.51 13.21 -9.63
N VAL A 159 -4.86 14.16 -10.32
CA VAL A 159 -5.52 15.31 -10.92
C VAL A 159 -6.12 14.94 -12.27
N VAL A 160 -7.37 15.36 -12.48
CA VAL A 160 -8.12 15.18 -13.72
C VAL A 160 -8.53 16.55 -14.27
N GLY A 161 -8.60 16.67 -15.60
CA GLY A 161 -8.76 17.95 -16.28
C GLY A 161 -10.22 18.44 -16.34
N ARG A 162 -10.46 19.74 -16.33
CA ARG A 162 -11.83 20.26 -16.47
C ARG A 162 -12.43 20.01 -17.87
N ALA A 163 -11.58 19.98 -18.90
CA ALA A 163 -11.97 19.72 -20.29
C ALA A 163 -12.05 18.21 -20.60
N GLU A 164 -12.33 17.40 -19.58
CA GLU A 164 -12.34 15.96 -19.62
C GLU A 164 -13.17 15.36 -20.77
N PRO A 165 -12.72 14.23 -21.38
CA PRO A 165 -13.62 13.39 -22.14
C PRO A 165 -14.79 12.99 -21.25
N SER A 166 -16.00 12.92 -21.82
CA SER A 166 -17.21 12.56 -21.07
C SER A 166 -17.17 11.17 -20.41
N ASP A 167 -16.14 10.36 -20.71
CA ASP A 167 -16.00 8.99 -20.22
C ASP A 167 -14.53 8.64 -19.86
N LEU A 168 -14.14 8.93 -18.62
CA LEU A 168 -12.85 8.51 -18.07
C LEU A 168 -12.72 6.99 -17.91
N THR A 169 -13.83 6.23 -17.97
CA THR A 169 -13.79 4.78 -17.73
C THR A 169 -13.04 4.05 -18.83
N LEU A 170 -13.04 4.59 -20.05
CA LEU A 170 -12.38 4.00 -21.22
C LEU A 170 -11.33 4.93 -21.84
N ARG A 171 -11.38 6.23 -21.55
CA ARG A 171 -10.53 7.23 -22.22
C ARG A 171 -9.80 8.10 -21.17
N PRO A 172 -8.68 7.61 -20.62
CA PRO A 172 -7.93 8.39 -19.66
C PRO A 172 -7.32 9.63 -20.32
N ASN A 173 -7.41 10.76 -19.64
CA ASN A 173 -6.77 12.01 -20.06
C ASN A 173 -6.13 12.67 -18.85
N GLY A 174 -4.84 12.39 -18.64
CA GLY A 174 -4.09 12.92 -17.50
C GLY A 174 -2.76 13.51 -17.94
N THR A 175 -1.90 13.83 -16.98
CA THR A 175 -0.56 14.40 -17.23
C THR A 175 0.56 13.35 -17.20
N GLY A 176 0.20 12.09 -16.92
CA GLY A 176 1.10 10.97 -16.69
C GLY A 176 1.97 10.60 -17.90
N PRO A 177 3.02 9.80 -17.67
CA PRO A 177 4.06 9.55 -18.67
C PRO A 177 3.66 8.58 -19.79
N TYR A 178 2.49 7.93 -19.70
CA TYR A 178 2.01 7.00 -20.72
C TYR A 178 0.61 7.39 -21.20
N ARG A 179 0.31 7.01 -22.45
CA ARG A 179 -1.02 7.10 -23.06
C ARG A 179 -1.59 5.71 -23.28
N LEU A 180 -2.91 5.60 -23.24
CA LEU A 180 -3.61 4.36 -23.53
C LEU A 180 -3.52 4.04 -25.03
N VAL A 181 -3.07 2.84 -25.36
CA VAL A 181 -3.16 2.27 -26.71
C VAL A 181 -4.39 1.37 -26.81
N ARG A 182 -4.62 0.53 -25.79
CA ARG A 182 -5.72 -0.42 -25.77
C ARG A 182 -6.11 -0.82 -24.35
N PHE A 183 -7.41 -0.93 -24.10
CA PHE A 183 -7.95 -1.49 -22.87
C PHE A 183 -8.88 -2.66 -23.20
N GLU A 184 -8.55 -3.85 -22.69
CA GLU A 184 -9.32 -5.07 -22.81
C GLU A 184 -9.44 -5.75 -21.45
N LYS A 185 -10.36 -6.73 -21.36
CA LYS A 185 -10.63 -7.46 -20.12
C LYS A 185 -9.38 -8.13 -19.52
N ASP A 186 -8.47 -8.60 -20.35
CA ASP A 186 -7.29 -9.37 -19.96
C ASP A 186 -5.97 -8.61 -20.13
N ARG A 187 -5.99 -7.40 -20.73
CA ARG A 187 -4.78 -6.59 -20.85
C ARG A 187 -5.02 -5.08 -21.00
N VAL A 188 -4.03 -4.32 -20.54
CA VAL A 188 -3.92 -2.87 -20.76
C VAL A 188 -2.61 -2.60 -21.50
N VAL A 189 -2.69 -1.99 -22.68
CA VAL A 189 -1.54 -1.63 -23.51
C VAL A 189 -1.38 -0.12 -23.50
N MET A 190 -0.16 0.34 -23.20
CA MET A 190 0.17 1.75 -23.08
C MET A 190 1.49 2.05 -23.79
N GLU A 191 1.62 3.26 -24.28
CA GLU A 191 2.85 3.76 -24.89
C GLU A 191 3.33 5.02 -24.17
N ARG A 192 4.65 5.18 -24.12
CA ARG A 192 5.28 6.34 -23.51
C ARG A 192 4.91 7.59 -24.29
N ARG A 193 4.56 8.64 -23.56
CA ARG A 193 4.31 9.97 -24.11
C ARG A 193 5.63 10.65 -24.49
N GLY A 194 5.76 11.11 -25.74
CA GLY A 194 6.98 11.75 -26.25
C GLY A 194 7.06 13.28 -26.12
N ASP A 195 6.01 13.94 -25.62
CA ASP A 195 5.90 15.40 -25.45
C ASP A 195 5.91 15.82 -23.97
N ARG A 196 6.56 15.04 -23.10
CA ARG A 196 6.60 15.30 -21.66
C ARG A 196 7.85 16.09 -21.26
N ASP A 197 7.67 17.14 -20.47
CA ASP A 197 8.79 17.85 -19.82
C ASP A 197 9.48 16.97 -18.76
N GLY A 198 10.82 16.93 -18.78
CA GLY A 198 11.65 16.22 -17.80
C GLY A 198 12.25 14.90 -18.32
N SER A 199 12.70 14.04 -17.40
CA SER A 199 13.29 12.74 -17.77
C SER A 199 12.21 11.77 -18.25
N GLU A 200 12.29 11.35 -19.50
CA GLU A 200 11.39 10.34 -20.05
C GLU A 200 11.67 8.95 -19.43
N PRO A 201 10.62 8.13 -19.18
CA PRO A 201 10.80 6.73 -18.85
C PRO A 201 11.70 6.00 -19.85
N GLN A 202 12.55 5.08 -19.37
CA GLN A 202 13.39 4.26 -20.26
C GLN A 202 12.57 3.22 -21.05
N VAL A 203 11.38 2.87 -20.56
CA VAL A 203 10.46 1.91 -21.19
C VAL A 203 9.53 2.63 -22.18
N ALA A 204 9.62 2.29 -23.47
CA ALA A 204 8.84 2.95 -24.53
C ALA A 204 7.36 2.54 -24.57
N GLY A 205 7.03 1.35 -24.10
CA GLY A 205 5.66 0.86 -24.04
C GLY A 205 5.52 -0.20 -22.97
N VAL A 206 4.35 -0.29 -22.37
CA VAL A 206 4.06 -1.26 -21.32
C VAL A 206 2.73 -1.98 -21.59
N THR A 207 2.73 -3.29 -21.43
CA THR A 207 1.52 -4.12 -21.47
C THR A 207 1.33 -4.80 -20.13
N PHE A 208 0.22 -4.56 -19.44
CA PHE A 208 -0.18 -5.37 -18.29
C PHE A 208 -1.05 -6.53 -18.77
N LEU A 209 -0.66 -7.76 -18.43
CA LEU A 209 -1.49 -8.96 -18.53
C LEU A 209 -2.19 -9.15 -17.19
N LEU A 210 -3.52 -9.02 -17.20
CA LEU A 210 -4.36 -8.96 -16.00
C LEU A 210 -4.81 -10.35 -15.55
N GLY A 211 -5.10 -10.52 -14.26
CA GLY A 211 -5.67 -11.74 -13.69
C GLY A 211 -4.77 -12.97 -13.75
N ARG A 212 -3.44 -12.79 -13.85
CA ARG A 212 -2.48 -13.89 -13.93
C ARG A 212 -2.14 -14.41 -12.53
N GLY A 213 -2.48 -15.67 -12.25
CA GLY A 213 -2.08 -16.35 -11.02
C GLY A 213 -0.55 -16.47 -10.89
N ALA A 214 -0.04 -16.70 -9.68
CA ALA A 214 1.41 -16.67 -9.42
C ALA A 214 2.21 -17.65 -10.30
N GLU A 215 1.69 -18.87 -10.50
CA GLU A 215 2.31 -19.90 -11.33
C GLU A 215 2.22 -19.57 -12.83
N GLU A 216 1.08 -19.05 -13.28
CA GLU A 216 0.89 -18.60 -14.67
C GLU A 216 1.79 -17.42 -15.00
N ALA A 217 1.93 -16.46 -14.07
CA ALA A 217 2.78 -15.30 -14.22
C ALA A 217 4.27 -15.69 -14.24
N ALA A 218 4.66 -16.71 -13.47
CA ALA A 218 6.00 -17.29 -13.57
C ALA A 218 6.25 -17.96 -14.93
N GLU A 219 5.28 -18.70 -15.46
CA GLU A 219 5.37 -19.30 -16.81
C GLU A 219 5.45 -18.24 -17.91
N ASP A 220 4.73 -17.12 -17.76
CA ASP A 220 4.85 -15.99 -18.69
C ASP A 220 6.28 -15.44 -18.74
N VAL A 221 7.00 -15.42 -17.61
CA VAL A 221 8.42 -15.02 -17.58
C VAL A 221 9.31 -16.08 -18.22
N LEU A 222 9.08 -17.36 -17.92
CA LEU A 222 9.88 -18.47 -18.46
C LEU A 222 9.76 -18.60 -19.98
N SER A 223 8.57 -18.36 -20.52
CA SER A 223 8.29 -18.38 -21.96
C SER A 223 8.70 -17.09 -22.69
N GLY A 224 9.12 -16.05 -21.96
CA GLY A 224 9.45 -14.74 -22.50
C GLY A 224 8.23 -13.88 -22.88
N ARG A 225 7.01 -14.33 -22.55
CA ARG A 225 5.78 -13.57 -22.75
C ARG A 225 5.74 -12.31 -21.89
N SER A 226 6.34 -12.36 -20.70
CA SER A 226 6.42 -11.26 -19.74
C SER A 226 7.85 -11.03 -19.26
N GLN A 227 8.21 -9.78 -18.99
CA GLN A 227 9.53 -9.42 -18.47
C GLN A 227 9.50 -9.01 -17.00
N LEU A 228 8.31 -8.74 -16.46
CA LEU A 228 8.09 -8.50 -15.04
C LEU A 228 6.83 -9.24 -14.60
N ALA A 229 6.87 -9.97 -13.50
CA ALA A 229 5.69 -10.68 -13.02
C ALA A 229 5.58 -10.61 -11.50
N VAL A 230 4.34 -10.54 -11.00
CA VAL A 230 4.06 -10.80 -9.58
C VAL A 230 3.81 -12.30 -9.40
N CYS A 231 4.72 -12.97 -8.69
CA CYS A 231 4.76 -14.42 -8.56
C CYS A 231 4.80 -14.85 -7.08
N SER A 232 3.91 -14.29 -6.26
CA SER A 232 3.85 -14.45 -4.80
C SER A 232 3.45 -15.85 -4.32
N SER A 233 4.15 -16.89 -4.74
CA SER A 233 4.05 -18.26 -4.22
C SER A 233 5.43 -18.93 -4.16
N ARG A 234 5.61 -19.82 -3.19
CA ARG A 234 6.86 -20.59 -3.06
C ARG A 234 7.09 -21.52 -4.25
N GLU A 235 6.02 -22.02 -4.87
CA GLU A 235 6.12 -22.88 -6.05
C GLU A 235 6.58 -22.11 -7.28
N ALA A 236 5.99 -20.93 -7.53
CA ALA A 236 6.39 -20.06 -8.63
C ALA A 236 7.87 -19.68 -8.53
N VAL A 237 8.35 -19.30 -7.33
CA VAL A 237 9.77 -19.03 -7.10
C VAL A 237 10.65 -20.25 -7.33
N ARG A 238 10.21 -21.45 -6.93
CA ARG A 238 10.94 -22.70 -7.22
C ARG A 238 11.09 -22.94 -8.72
N LYS A 239 10.06 -22.67 -9.53
CA LYS A 239 10.10 -22.80 -11.01
C LYS A 239 11.07 -21.80 -11.66
N LEU A 240 11.17 -20.59 -11.09
CA LEU A 240 12.05 -19.51 -11.58
C LEU A 240 13.51 -19.65 -11.11
N GLY A 241 13.78 -20.44 -10.07
CA GLY A 241 15.08 -20.54 -9.43
C GLY A 241 16.22 -20.95 -10.38
N GLY A 242 17.32 -20.18 -10.35
CA GLY A 242 18.55 -20.48 -11.10
C GLY A 242 18.49 -20.19 -12.60
N ARG A 243 17.43 -19.54 -13.10
CA ARG A 243 17.30 -19.20 -14.51
C ARG A 243 18.23 -18.03 -14.89
N PRO A 244 19.13 -18.20 -15.88
CA PRO A 244 19.96 -17.11 -16.35
C PRO A 244 19.10 -15.93 -16.83
N GLY A 245 19.46 -14.72 -16.41
CA GLY A 245 18.75 -13.51 -16.81
C GLY A 245 17.42 -13.26 -16.10
N VAL A 246 17.03 -14.03 -15.08
CA VAL A 246 15.85 -13.75 -14.24
C VAL A 246 16.28 -13.47 -12.81
N THR A 247 15.85 -12.33 -12.29
CA THR A 247 16.05 -11.93 -10.89
C THR A 247 14.74 -12.06 -10.12
N VAL A 248 14.77 -12.72 -8.97
CA VAL A 248 13.62 -12.79 -8.05
C VAL A 248 13.82 -11.78 -6.92
N LEU A 249 12.87 -10.86 -6.76
CA LEU A 249 12.85 -9.83 -5.74
C LEU A 249 11.71 -10.08 -4.77
N ARG A 250 11.90 -9.74 -3.49
CA ARG A 250 10.87 -9.83 -2.45
C ARG A 250 10.76 -8.50 -1.72
N ARG A 251 9.53 -8.07 -1.41
CA ARG A 251 9.29 -6.90 -0.58
C ARG A 251 8.06 -7.12 0.30
N ALA A 252 8.23 -6.91 1.61
CA ALA A 252 7.11 -6.96 2.56
C ALA A 252 6.12 -5.82 2.29
N GLU A 253 4.83 -6.16 2.22
CA GLU A 253 3.73 -5.22 1.96
C GLU A 253 3.37 -4.36 3.18
N LEU A 254 2.55 -3.32 3.01
CA LEU A 254 2.15 -2.42 4.11
C LEU A 254 1.21 -3.07 5.13
N PHE A 255 0.54 -4.15 4.75
CA PHE A 255 -0.52 -4.78 5.52
C PHE A 255 0.05 -5.63 6.65
N VAL A 256 -0.27 -5.27 7.90
CA VAL A 256 0.09 -6.07 9.07
C VAL A 256 -1.08 -6.97 9.43
N LYS A 257 -0.86 -8.28 9.44
CA LYS A 257 -1.80 -9.25 10.01
C LYS A 257 -1.65 -9.20 11.53
N TYR A 258 -2.75 -9.04 12.23
CA TYR A 258 -2.76 -8.94 13.69
C TYR A 258 -3.90 -9.74 14.31
N LEU A 259 -3.67 -10.18 15.54
CA LEU A 259 -4.67 -10.77 16.41
C LEU A 259 -5.30 -9.66 17.25
N ALA A 260 -6.62 -9.69 17.37
CA ALA A 260 -7.37 -8.75 18.16
C ALA A 260 -8.48 -9.43 18.96
N PHE A 261 -8.99 -8.70 19.95
CA PHE A 261 -9.82 -9.25 21.01
C PHE A 261 -10.98 -8.32 21.35
N ASP A 262 -12.14 -8.87 21.69
CA ASP A 262 -13.14 -8.12 22.44
C ASP A 262 -12.67 -7.96 23.89
N VAL A 263 -12.30 -6.73 24.25
CA VAL A 263 -11.82 -6.39 25.59
C VAL A 263 -12.93 -5.81 26.48
N ARG A 264 -14.16 -5.70 25.97
CA ARG A 264 -15.25 -4.94 26.64
C ARG A 264 -16.45 -5.80 27.04
N ALA A 265 -16.89 -6.76 26.22
CA ALA A 265 -18.11 -7.51 26.55
C ALA A 265 -17.91 -8.48 27.73
N HIS A 266 -18.95 -8.63 28.55
CA HIS A 266 -18.98 -9.50 29.73
C HIS A 266 -20.35 -10.18 29.84
N PRO A 267 -20.49 -11.47 29.48
CA PRO A 267 -19.48 -12.31 28.83
C PRO A 267 -19.21 -11.86 27.38
N THR A 268 -18.04 -12.23 26.85
CA THR A 268 -17.75 -12.10 25.42
C THR A 268 -18.34 -13.30 24.65
N PRO A 269 -18.84 -13.13 23.42
CA PRO A 269 -19.36 -14.23 22.60
C PRO A 269 -18.34 -15.38 22.43
N PHE A 270 -18.76 -16.59 22.07
CA PHE A 270 -17.86 -17.67 21.62
C PHE A 270 -16.67 -18.00 22.55
N VAL A 271 -16.75 -17.64 23.83
CA VAL A 271 -15.80 -18.04 24.86
C VAL A 271 -16.57 -18.82 25.91
N ALA A 272 -16.03 -19.98 26.29
CA ALA A 272 -16.65 -20.80 27.31
C ALA A 272 -16.51 -20.16 28.70
N GLY A 273 -17.65 -19.90 29.36
CA GLY A 273 -17.71 -19.41 30.74
C GLY A 273 -18.12 -17.93 30.87
N PRO A 274 -18.35 -17.45 32.10
CA PRO A 274 -18.91 -16.11 32.34
C PRO A 274 -17.89 -14.98 32.32
N ARG A 275 -16.58 -15.29 32.41
CA ARG A 275 -15.51 -14.28 32.45
C ARG A 275 -14.93 -14.09 31.05
N ASN A 276 -14.81 -12.83 30.61
CA ASN A 276 -14.06 -12.50 29.41
C ASN A 276 -12.54 -12.57 29.72
N PRO A 277 -11.79 -13.52 29.12
CA PRO A 277 -10.35 -13.64 29.33
C PRO A 277 -9.60 -12.42 28.80
N PHE A 278 -10.06 -11.82 27.71
CA PHE A 278 -9.36 -10.75 27.02
C PHE A 278 -9.55 -9.37 27.63
N ALA A 279 -10.45 -9.22 28.62
CA ALA A 279 -10.52 -8.02 29.44
C ALA A 279 -9.22 -7.81 30.25
N SER A 280 -8.54 -8.89 30.64
CA SER A 280 -7.25 -8.84 31.36
C SER A 280 -6.08 -8.58 30.40
N PRO A 281 -5.31 -7.50 30.61
CA PRO A 281 -4.06 -7.27 29.87
C PRO A 281 -3.05 -8.40 30.03
N GLU A 282 -3.00 -9.07 31.19
CA GLU A 282 -2.11 -10.22 31.44
C GLU A 282 -2.43 -11.40 30.52
N VAL A 283 -3.70 -11.67 30.24
CA VAL A 283 -4.08 -12.72 29.29
C VAL A 283 -3.69 -12.32 27.86
N ARG A 284 -3.91 -11.06 27.45
CA ARG A 284 -3.48 -10.59 26.12
C ARG A 284 -1.94 -10.63 25.97
N GLN A 285 -1.21 -10.27 27.02
CA GLN A 285 0.24 -10.43 27.10
C GLN A 285 0.66 -11.90 26.98
N ALA A 286 0.00 -12.81 27.71
CA ALA A 286 0.28 -14.24 27.64
C ALA A 286 0.08 -14.78 26.22
N VAL A 287 -1.02 -14.42 25.55
CA VAL A 287 -1.26 -14.78 24.14
C VAL A 287 -0.11 -14.27 23.25
N SER A 288 0.37 -13.04 23.45
CA SER A 288 1.51 -12.52 22.69
C SER A 288 2.80 -13.29 22.89
N LEU A 289 3.06 -13.75 24.13
CA LEU A 289 4.25 -14.50 24.50
C LEU A 289 4.21 -15.95 23.99
N LEU A 290 3.02 -16.52 23.83
CA LEU A 290 2.82 -17.85 23.24
C LEU A 290 3.07 -17.88 21.73
N VAL A 291 2.91 -16.74 21.04
CA VAL A 291 3.09 -16.70 19.59
C VAL A 291 4.56 -16.50 19.20
N ASP A 292 5.19 -17.55 18.67
CA ASP A 292 6.45 -17.46 17.93
C ASP A 292 6.17 -16.95 16.51
N ARG A 293 6.40 -15.66 16.32
CA ARG A 293 6.17 -14.95 15.05
C ARG A 293 7.14 -15.39 13.94
N ARG A 294 8.36 -15.82 14.28
CA ARG A 294 9.35 -16.28 13.30
C ARG A 294 8.94 -17.65 12.77
N ALA A 295 8.59 -18.58 13.67
CA ALA A 295 8.04 -19.88 13.29
C ALA A 295 6.71 -19.74 12.53
N LEU A 296 5.84 -18.81 12.97
CA LEU A 296 4.59 -18.50 12.27
C LEU A 296 4.85 -18.06 10.83
N ALA A 297 5.71 -17.05 10.61
CA ALA A 297 6.03 -16.55 9.27
C ALA A 297 6.69 -17.61 8.39
N ALA A 298 7.63 -18.39 8.94
CA ALA A 298 8.34 -19.44 8.20
C ALA A 298 7.42 -20.57 7.73
N GLY A 299 6.41 -20.91 8.55
CA GLY A 299 5.45 -21.97 8.26
C GLY A 299 4.39 -21.62 7.21
N LEU A 300 4.20 -20.34 6.87
CA LEU A 300 3.17 -19.94 5.91
C LEU A 300 3.49 -20.39 4.47
N PRO A 301 2.49 -20.79 3.68
CA PRO A 301 2.65 -21.10 2.26
C PRO A 301 3.13 -19.89 1.44
N ALA A 302 2.66 -18.70 1.77
CA ALA A 302 3.17 -17.45 1.22
C ALA A 302 4.53 -17.10 1.86
N PHE A 303 5.31 -16.26 1.17
CA PHE A 303 6.46 -15.63 1.81
C PHE A 303 5.96 -14.56 2.78
N ALA A 304 6.49 -14.57 3.99
CA ALA A 304 6.10 -13.65 5.04
C ALA A 304 7.28 -13.34 5.96
N VAL A 305 7.19 -12.21 6.64
CA VAL A 305 8.12 -11.76 7.67
C VAL A 305 7.39 -11.57 9.00
N PRO A 306 8.05 -11.78 10.16
CA PRO A 306 7.43 -11.50 11.45
C PRO A 306 7.13 -10.01 11.60
N ALA A 307 6.02 -9.69 12.26
CA ALA A 307 5.65 -8.31 12.59
C ALA A 307 5.69 -8.10 14.11
N HIS A 308 6.47 -7.11 14.55
CA HIS A 308 6.64 -6.77 15.97
C HIS A 308 6.01 -5.42 16.36
N GLN A 309 5.44 -4.70 15.38
CA GLN A 309 4.67 -3.48 15.57
C GLN A 309 3.45 -3.50 14.65
N LEU A 310 2.43 -2.70 14.98
CA LEU A 310 1.20 -2.60 14.21
C LEU A 310 1.37 -1.81 12.91
N VAL A 311 2.52 -1.16 12.73
CA VAL A 311 2.89 -0.47 11.49
C VAL A 311 4.30 -0.86 11.01
N PRO A 312 4.51 -1.05 9.68
CA PRO A 312 5.82 -1.27 9.06
C PRO A 312 6.85 -0.16 9.32
N ALA A 313 8.14 -0.48 9.15
CA ALA A 313 9.23 0.51 9.14
C ALA A 313 9.11 1.58 8.02
N THR A 314 8.35 1.29 6.96
CA THR A 314 8.06 2.26 5.89
C THR A 314 6.93 3.22 6.23
N ILE A 315 6.27 3.08 7.38
CA ILE A 315 5.17 3.94 7.79
C ILE A 315 5.67 5.02 8.76
N PHE A 316 5.30 6.26 8.49
CA PHE A 316 5.58 7.39 9.36
C PHE A 316 4.90 7.17 10.73
N GLY A 317 5.71 7.17 11.80
CA GLY A 317 5.27 6.81 13.15
C GLY A 317 5.78 5.47 13.65
N HIS A 318 6.36 4.62 12.79
CA HIS A 318 7.10 3.43 13.23
C HIS A 318 8.23 3.81 14.19
N ASP A 319 8.45 2.97 15.20
CA ASP A 319 9.47 3.19 16.23
C ASP A 319 10.62 2.18 16.10
N PRO A 320 11.77 2.54 15.50
CA PRO A 320 12.89 1.62 15.34
C PRO A 320 13.57 1.26 16.67
N ALA A 321 13.28 1.96 17.77
CA ALA A 321 13.88 1.68 19.08
C ALA A 321 13.17 0.55 19.84
N LEU A 322 11.97 0.12 19.39
CA LEU A 322 11.27 -0.98 20.04
C LEU A 322 11.92 -2.33 19.73
N PRO A 323 12.17 -3.17 20.74
CA PRO A 323 12.66 -4.51 20.51
C PRO A 323 11.59 -5.39 19.84
N ASP A 324 12.01 -6.53 19.31
CA ASP A 324 11.09 -7.59 18.89
C ASP A 324 10.19 -8.01 20.07
N LEU A 325 8.95 -8.41 19.77
CA LEU A 325 8.07 -9.02 20.78
C LEU A 325 8.62 -10.41 21.17
N PRO A 326 8.84 -10.69 22.46
CA PRO A 326 9.43 -11.95 22.90
C PRO A 326 8.47 -13.13 22.75
N HIS A 327 9.03 -14.33 22.60
CA HIS A 327 8.35 -15.61 22.74
C HIS A 327 8.83 -16.29 24.03
N ASP A 328 7.92 -16.43 25.00
CA ASP A 328 8.23 -17.01 26.32
C ASP A 328 6.98 -17.74 26.87
N PRO A 329 6.78 -19.01 26.46
CA PRO A 329 5.65 -19.81 26.92
C PRO A 329 5.59 -19.99 28.44
N SER A 330 6.74 -20.07 29.12
CA SER A 330 6.81 -20.24 30.57
C SER A 330 6.23 -19.03 31.30
N ARG A 331 6.62 -17.82 30.89
CA ARG A 331 6.04 -16.58 31.44
C ARG A 331 4.57 -16.43 31.07
N ALA A 332 4.16 -16.87 29.87
CA ALA A 332 2.76 -16.84 29.46
C ALA A 332 1.88 -17.68 30.38
N LEU A 333 2.30 -18.92 30.69
CA LEU A 333 1.58 -19.80 31.62
C LEU A 333 1.45 -19.19 33.02
N ALA A 334 2.51 -18.54 33.52
CA ALA A 334 2.47 -17.85 34.81
C ALA A 334 1.47 -16.68 34.81
N LEU A 335 1.37 -15.92 33.71
CA LEU A 335 0.38 -14.85 33.56
C LEU A 335 -1.05 -15.39 33.49
N LEU A 336 -1.28 -16.46 32.74
CA LEU A 336 -2.59 -17.14 32.68
C LEU A 336 -3.01 -17.65 34.07
N GLN A 337 -2.09 -18.25 34.82
CA GLN A 337 -2.35 -18.69 36.19
C GLN A 337 -2.74 -17.50 37.09
N LYS A 338 -1.97 -16.41 37.06
CA LYS A 338 -2.23 -15.19 37.84
C LYS A 338 -3.58 -14.55 37.50
N ALA A 339 -3.96 -14.57 36.23
CA ALA A 339 -5.25 -14.05 35.75
C ALA A 339 -6.44 -15.00 36.03
N GLY A 340 -6.20 -16.19 36.60
CA GLY A 340 -7.24 -17.16 36.91
C GLY A 340 -7.72 -18.00 35.70
N PHE A 341 -6.87 -18.11 34.67
CA PHE A 341 -7.06 -18.90 33.45
C PHE A 341 -5.97 -19.98 33.31
N GLY A 342 -5.41 -20.48 34.41
CA GLY A 342 -4.32 -21.46 34.42
C GLY A 342 -4.65 -22.80 33.75
N SER A 343 -5.92 -23.20 33.74
CA SER A 343 -6.40 -24.38 33.00
C SER A 343 -6.75 -24.08 31.53
N GLY A 344 -6.50 -22.86 31.06
CA GLY A 344 -6.90 -22.37 29.75
C GLY A 344 -8.41 -22.11 29.63
N PHE A 345 -8.86 -21.96 28.39
CA PHE A 345 -10.27 -21.72 28.01
C PHE A 345 -10.49 -22.11 26.55
N SER A 346 -11.75 -22.31 26.16
CA SER A 346 -12.12 -22.52 24.76
C SER A 346 -12.63 -21.23 24.13
N VAL A 347 -12.23 -20.97 22.88
CA VAL A 347 -12.62 -19.76 22.14
C VAL A 347 -12.72 -20.01 20.63
N THR A 348 -13.65 -19.34 19.95
CA THR A 348 -13.65 -19.27 18.48
C THR A 348 -12.81 -18.09 17.97
N LEU A 349 -11.83 -18.37 17.10
CA LEU A 349 -11.08 -17.38 16.35
C LEU A 349 -11.73 -17.16 14.98
N HIS A 350 -12.35 -15.99 14.82
CA HIS A 350 -12.98 -15.58 13.57
C HIS A 350 -11.96 -14.97 12.61
N THR A 351 -12.03 -15.33 11.33
CA THR A 351 -11.12 -14.82 10.31
C THR A 351 -11.75 -14.88 8.92
N ARG A 352 -11.06 -14.30 7.93
CA ARG A 352 -11.42 -14.38 6.50
C ARG A 352 -10.56 -15.44 5.80
N ARG A 353 -11.05 -15.96 4.67
CA ARG A 353 -10.39 -17.03 3.88
C ARG A 353 -8.89 -16.85 3.64
N HIS A 354 -8.46 -15.67 3.20
CA HIS A 354 -7.04 -15.41 2.90
C HIS A 354 -6.12 -15.37 4.13
N LEU A 355 -6.69 -15.39 5.35
CA LEU A 355 -5.97 -15.37 6.63
C LEU A 355 -6.12 -16.67 7.41
N ALA A 356 -6.90 -17.64 6.90
CA ALA A 356 -7.27 -18.86 7.62
C ALA A 356 -6.06 -19.73 7.98
N GLU A 357 -5.04 -19.78 7.13
CA GLU A 357 -3.81 -20.52 7.41
C GLU A 357 -3.00 -19.89 8.55
N THR A 358 -2.92 -18.56 8.61
CA THR A 358 -2.30 -17.85 9.73
C THR A 358 -3.08 -18.11 11.02
N ALA A 359 -4.41 -18.09 10.95
CA ALA A 359 -5.30 -18.39 12.06
C ALA A 359 -5.11 -19.80 12.65
N ARG A 360 -5.03 -20.84 11.80
CA ARG A 360 -4.79 -22.23 12.21
C ARG A 360 -3.45 -22.39 12.91
N ARG A 361 -2.39 -21.78 12.39
CA ARG A 361 -1.06 -21.81 13.02
C ARG A 361 -1.01 -21.08 14.36
N VAL A 362 -1.73 -19.96 14.49
CA VAL A 362 -1.89 -19.30 15.79
C VAL A 362 -2.62 -20.22 16.76
N ALA A 363 -3.71 -20.88 16.34
CA ALA A 363 -4.42 -21.84 17.17
C ALA A 363 -3.50 -23.00 17.65
N GLU A 364 -2.66 -23.54 16.77
CA GLU A 364 -1.67 -24.57 17.09
C GLU A 364 -0.66 -24.09 18.16
N GLN A 365 -0.17 -22.86 18.07
CA GLN A 365 0.78 -22.31 19.05
C GLN A 365 0.13 -22.00 20.41
N LEU A 366 -1.19 -21.74 20.45
CA LEU A 366 -1.91 -21.47 21.71
C LEU A 366 -2.35 -22.76 22.44
N ALA A 367 -2.53 -23.87 21.72
CA ALA A 367 -3.03 -25.13 22.28
C ALA A 367 -2.22 -25.70 23.47
N PRO A 368 -0.87 -25.67 23.48
CA PRO A 368 -0.08 -26.17 24.61
C PRO A 368 -0.34 -25.45 25.94
N ALA A 369 -0.86 -24.21 25.89
CA ALA A 369 -1.24 -23.46 27.09
C ALA A 369 -2.68 -23.70 27.54
N GLY A 370 -3.37 -24.69 26.95
CA GLY A 370 -4.78 -25.00 27.25
C GLY A 370 -5.80 -24.06 26.61
N ILE A 371 -5.36 -23.10 25.78
CA ILE A 371 -6.24 -22.23 25.01
C ILE A 371 -6.69 -22.99 23.77
N ARG A 372 -7.90 -23.55 23.83
CA ARG A 372 -8.49 -24.37 22.77
C ARG A 372 -9.20 -23.47 21.76
N VAL A 373 -8.57 -23.28 20.61
CA VAL A 373 -9.08 -22.36 19.58
C VAL A 373 -9.77 -23.14 18.46
N GLU A 374 -11.04 -22.82 18.22
CA GLU A 374 -11.76 -23.24 17.00
C GLU A 374 -11.65 -22.12 15.95
N VAL A 375 -11.11 -22.42 14.77
CA VAL A 375 -10.99 -21.41 13.70
C VAL A 375 -12.26 -21.37 12.86
N ALA A 376 -12.98 -20.24 12.91
CA ALA A 376 -14.13 -19.96 12.07
C ALA A 376 -13.73 -19.10 10.87
N GLU A 377 -13.63 -19.72 9.70
CA GLU A 377 -13.38 -19.05 8.42
C GLU A 377 -14.70 -18.55 7.82
N LEU A 378 -14.83 -17.23 7.66
CA LEU A 378 -16.03 -16.59 7.15
C LEU A 378 -15.79 -15.95 5.76
N PRO A 379 -16.82 -15.93 4.89
CA PRO A 379 -16.87 -15.00 3.76
C PRO A 379 -16.73 -13.56 4.22
N GLU A 380 -16.14 -12.69 3.39
CA GLU A 380 -15.79 -11.33 3.79
C GLU A 380 -16.99 -10.51 4.29
N ALA A 381 -18.11 -10.54 3.56
CA ALA A 381 -19.33 -9.83 3.97
C ALA A 381 -19.85 -10.30 5.33
N ALA A 382 -19.87 -11.61 5.58
CA ALA A 382 -20.31 -12.19 6.84
C ALA A 382 -19.37 -11.84 8.01
N PHE A 383 -18.06 -11.84 7.77
CA PHE A 383 -17.08 -11.41 8.76
C PHE A 383 -17.33 -9.95 9.21
N PHE A 384 -17.47 -9.04 8.25
CA PHE A 384 -17.68 -7.62 8.58
C PHE A 384 -19.09 -7.33 9.12
N GLU A 385 -20.11 -8.09 8.72
CA GLU A 385 -21.43 -8.03 9.35
C GLU A 385 -21.34 -8.41 10.84
N LEU A 386 -20.69 -9.53 11.15
CA LEU A 386 -20.47 -9.98 12.52
C LEU A 386 -19.63 -8.98 13.32
N ALA A 387 -18.57 -8.43 12.72
CA ALA A 387 -17.72 -7.41 13.31
C ALA A 387 -18.50 -6.13 13.67
N SER A 388 -19.33 -5.64 12.75
CA SER A 388 -20.10 -4.40 12.94
C SER A 388 -21.07 -4.49 14.12
N ARG A 389 -21.63 -5.69 14.36
CA ARG A 389 -22.56 -5.98 15.47
C ARG A 389 -21.84 -6.31 16.79
N GLY A 390 -20.51 -6.26 16.83
CA GLY A 390 -19.74 -6.60 18.02
C GLY A 390 -19.79 -8.10 18.37
N GLY A 391 -19.96 -8.97 17.38
CA GLY A 391 -20.05 -10.42 17.58
C GLY A 391 -18.71 -11.16 17.52
N LEU A 392 -17.58 -10.46 17.45
CA LEU A 392 -16.25 -11.07 17.43
C LEU A 392 -15.64 -11.07 18.82
N SER A 393 -14.99 -12.16 19.23
CA SER A 393 -14.31 -12.25 20.54
C SER A 393 -12.81 -12.39 20.42
N LEU A 394 -12.35 -13.43 19.71
CA LEU A 394 -10.98 -13.53 19.21
C LEU A 394 -11.06 -13.49 17.70
N PHE A 395 -10.29 -12.62 17.06
CA PHE A 395 -10.33 -12.51 15.62
C PHE A 395 -8.98 -12.12 15.04
N LEU A 396 -8.72 -12.63 13.84
CA LEU A 396 -7.53 -12.31 13.07
C LEU A 396 -7.96 -11.49 11.86
N THR A 397 -7.37 -10.30 11.72
CA THR A 397 -7.54 -9.44 10.56
C THR A 397 -6.20 -8.80 10.18
N GLY A 398 -6.21 -7.84 9.28
CA GLY A 398 -5.06 -6.97 9.10
C GLY A 398 -5.48 -5.58 8.67
N LEU A 399 -4.53 -4.66 8.70
CA LEU A 399 -4.69 -3.30 8.25
C LEU A 399 -3.37 -2.80 7.65
N GLY A 400 -3.46 -2.03 6.57
CA GLY A 400 -2.34 -1.33 5.96
C GLY A 400 -2.58 0.18 5.99
N CYS A 401 -1.52 0.96 6.20
CA CYS A 401 -1.58 2.42 6.20
C CYS A 401 -1.32 2.94 4.78
N ALA A 402 -2.36 2.98 3.94
CA ALA A 402 -2.24 3.33 2.53
C ALA A 402 -1.69 4.76 2.31
N SER A 403 -1.93 5.67 3.26
CA SER A 403 -1.37 7.02 3.20
C SER A 403 0.14 7.06 3.49
N GLY A 404 0.73 5.98 4.03
CA GLY A 404 2.10 6.01 4.54
C GLY A 404 2.22 6.51 5.98
N ASP A 405 1.10 6.78 6.66
CA ASP A 405 1.06 7.38 8.00
C ASP A 405 0.38 6.47 9.03
N ALA A 406 0.95 6.38 10.23
CA ALA A 406 0.41 5.57 11.31
C ALA A 406 -0.98 6.03 11.77
N SER A 407 -1.38 7.28 11.51
CA SER A 407 -2.72 7.76 11.86
C SER A 407 -3.83 6.93 11.21
N ASP A 408 -3.59 6.32 10.04
CA ASP A 408 -4.56 5.40 9.41
C ASP A 408 -4.92 4.23 10.35
N PHE A 409 -3.92 3.63 11.00
CA PHE A 409 -4.13 2.54 11.95
C PHE A 409 -4.72 3.05 13.26
N LEU A 410 -4.18 4.16 13.78
CA LEU A 410 -4.61 4.74 15.04
C LEU A 410 -6.09 5.15 15.01
N ASP A 411 -6.48 5.94 14.00
CA ASP A 411 -7.84 6.46 13.83
C ASP A 411 -8.83 5.33 13.55
N ALA A 412 -8.45 4.34 12.74
CA ALA A 412 -9.38 3.28 12.33
C ALA A 412 -9.52 2.18 13.39
N ALA A 413 -8.42 1.73 13.98
CA ALA A 413 -8.39 0.47 14.74
C ALA A 413 -8.08 0.63 16.23
N LEU A 414 -7.54 1.76 16.69
CA LEU A 414 -7.20 1.96 18.12
C LEU A 414 -8.05 3.02 18.82
N HIS A 415 -8.52 4.03 18.09
CA HIS A 415 -9.44 5.03 18.65
C HIS A 415 -10.76 4.38 19.10
N THR A 416 -11.31 4.83 20.23
CA THR A 416 -12.66 4.44 20.66
C THR A 416 -13.69 4.67 19.53
N VAL A 417 -14.66 3.77 19.37
CA VAL A 417 -15.66 3.92 18.30
C VAL A 417 -16.47 5.21 18.49
N ASP A 418 -16.36 6.11 17.52
CA ASP A 418 -17.16 7.32 17.38
C ASP A 418 -17.73 7.37 15.96
N GLU A 419 -19.00 7.00 15.83
CA GLU A 419 -19.69 6.94 14.53
C GLU A 419 -19.87 8.32 13.89
N ARG A 420 -20.06 9.37 14.71
CA ARG A 420 -20.26 10.74 14.21
C ARG A 420 -18.98 11.27 13.58
N ARG A 421 -17.84 11.01 14.22
CA ARG A 421 -16.51 11.45 13.75
C ARG A 421 -15.86 10.43 12.82
N ARG A 422 -16.48 9.26 12.63
CA ARG A 422 -16.00 8.13 11.83
C ARG A 422 -14.66 7.57 12.32
N LEU A 423 -14.40 7.66 13.62
CA LEU A 423 -13.21 7.11 14.28
C LEU A 423 -13.52 5.73 14.89
N GLY A 424 -12.51 4.87 14.98
CA GLY A 424 -12.64 3.52 15.53
C GLY A 424 -13.47 2.56 14.67
N ARG A 425 -13.71 2.86 13.38
CA ARG A 425 -14.56 2.03 12.50
C ARG A 425 -14.06 0.59 12.30
N ALA A 426 -12.77 0.36 12.48
CA ALA A 426 -12.12 -0.95 12.44
C ALA A 426 -11.71 -1.45 13.84
N ASN A 427 -12.07 -0.73 14.91
CA ASN A 427 -11.87 -1.14 16.30
C ASN A 427 -12.98 -2.14 16.71
N TYR A 428 -12.97 -3.31 16.08
CA TYR A 428 -13.97 -4.36 16.31
C TYR A 428 -13.86 -4.97 17.71
N GLY A 429 -12.69 -4.85 18.35
CA GLY A 429 -12.43 -5.34 19.70
C GLY A 429 -12.86 -4.39 20.82
N ARG A 430 -13.38 -3.20 20.46
CA ARG A 430 -13.90 -2.19 21.40
C ARG A 430 -12.87 -1.75 22.45
N PHE A 431 -11.59 -1.71 22.07
CA PHE A 431 -10.56 -1.09 22.90
C PHE A 431 -10.93 0.38 23.13
N SER A 432 -10.76 0.89 24.35
CA SER A 432 -11.10 2.27 24.67
C SER A 432 -10.20 2.79 25.78
N ASP A 433 -9.47 3.85 25.46
CA ASP A 433 -8.67 4.62 26.40
C ASP A 433 -8.83 6.10 26.02
N PRO A 434 -9.67 6.86 26.75
CA PRO A 434 -9.93 8.27 26.42
C PRO A 434 -8.66 9.15 26.40
N SER A 435 -7.62 8.77 27.15
CA SER A 435 -6.36 9.50 27.15
C SER A 435 -5.51 9.17 25.92
N LEU A 436 -5.60 7.95 25.40
CA LEU A 436 -4.98 7.57 24.13
C LEU A 436 -5.72 8.23 22.96
N ASP A 437 -7.06 8.25 23.00
CA ASP A 437 -7.91 8.92 22.00
C ASP A 437 -7.52 10.40 21.85
N ALA A 438 -7.39 11.11 22.97
CA ALA A 438 -6.97 12.51 22.98
C ALA A 438 -5.56 12.71 22.35
N GLU A 439 -4.62 11.79 22.59
CA GLU A 439 -3.29 11.85 21.97
C GLU A 439 -3.35 11.56 20.46
N ILE A 440 -4.15 10.60 20.03
CA ILE A 440 -4.37 10.29 18.61
C ILE A 440 -4.91 11.53 17.90
N GLU A 441 -5.96 12.15 18.44
CA GLU A 441 -6.57 13.35 17.87
C GLU A 441 -5.57 14.51 17.81
N ALA A 442 -4.89 14.80 18.92
CA ALA A 442 -3.89 15.86 18.99
C ALA A 442 -2.74 15.64 18.00
N SER A 443 -2.32 14.40 17.76
CA SER A 443 -1.26 14.08 16.80
C SER A 443 -1.62 14.49 15.36
N GLY A 444 -2.92 14.56 15.02
CA GLY A 444 -3.41 15.04 13.73
C GLY A 444 -3.15 16.52 13.49
N GLU A 445 -2.95 17.29 14.56
CA GLU A 445 -2.81 18.76 14.51
C GLU A 445 -1.35 19.23 14.57
N VAL A 446 -0.40 18.33 14.84
CA VAL A 446 1.03 18.66 14.96
C VAL A 446 1.69 18.79 13.58
N LEU A 447 1.87 20.01 13.07
CA LEU A 447 2.44 20.23 11.74
C LEU A 447 3.97 20.02 11.66
N VAL A 448 4.66 20.12 12.79
CA VAL A 448 6.11 19.87 12.87
C VAL A 448 6.38 18.37 12.85
N GLN A 449 6.93 17.87 11.73
CA GLN A 449 7.05 16.44 11.46
C GLN A 449 7.86 15.67 12.50
N VAL A 450 8.95 16.25 13.03
CA VAL A 450 9.74 15.60 14.09
C VAL A 450 8.90 15.40 15.35
N ALA A 451 8.23 16.47 15.82
CA ALA A 451 7.37 16.39 17.00
C ALA A 451 6.18 15.44 16.79
N ARG A 452 5.60 15.43 15.59
CA ARG A 452 4.49 14.52 15.25
C ARG A 452 4.93 13.06 15.22
N ARG A 453 6.07 12.75 14.61
CA ARG A 453 6.64 11.40 14.60
C ARG A 453 6.82 10.90 16.03
N ASP A 454 7.41 11.71 16.90
CA ASP A 454 7.67 11.33 18.29
C ASP A 454 6.35 11.11 19.06
N ALA A 455 5.29 11.87 18.75
CA ALA A 455 3.95 11.65 19.29
C ALA A 455 3.34 10.31 18.82
N LEU A 456 3.35 10.03 17.51
CA LEU A 456 2.85 8.78 16.95
C LEU A 456 3.58 7.56 17.53
N GLN A 457 4.90 7.64 17.67
CA GLN A 457 5.71 6.58 18.30
C GLN A 457 5.32 6.35 19.76
N ARG A 458 5.09 7.42 20.56
CA ARG A 458 4.60 7.28 21.94
C ARG A 458 3.23 6.60 21.99
N ILE A 459 2.30 6.99 21.14
CA ILE A 459 0.94 6.40 21.08
C ILE A 459 1.02 4.91 20.75
N LEU A 460 1.81 4.54 19.73
CA LEU A 460 2.01 3.15 19.35
C LEU A 460 2.70 2.32 20.45
N ARG A 461 3.65 2.91 21.19
CA ARG A 461 4.25 2.27 22.38
C ARG A 461 3.20 2.00 23.45
N ARG A 462 2.36 2.98 23.78
CA ARG A 462 1.26 2.80 24.74
C ARG A 462 0.29 1.69 24.31
N ALA A 463 -0.13 1.68 23.04
CA ALA A 463 -1.02 0.65 22.51
C ALA A 463 -0.37 -0.75 22.55
N ARG A 464 0.93 -0.84 22.28
CA ARG A 464 1.73 -2.07 22.39
C ARG A 464 1.82 -2.56 23.84
N ASP A 465 2.12 -1.68 24.78
CA ASP A 465 2.28 -2.01 26.21
C ASP A 465 0.95 -2.39 26.87
N ALA A 466 -0.16 -1.83 26.37
CA ALA A 466 -1.51 -2.24 26.73
C ALA A 466 -1.92 -3.59 26.10
N TYR A 467 -1.09 -4.16 25.21
CA TYR A 467 -1.42 -5.32 24.40
C TYR A 467 -2.80 -5.17 23.75
N ALA A 468 -3.06 -4.00 23.15
CA ALA A 468 -4.33 -3.71 22.50
C ALA A 468 -4.55 -4.75 21.41
N TRP A 469 -3.74 -4.70 20.35
CA TRP A 469 -3.69 -5.69 19.26
C TRP A 469 -2.29 -6.27 19.12
N LEU A 470 -2.21 -7.53 18.69
CA LEU A 470 -0.93 -8.25 18.59
C LEU A 470 -0.52 -8.40 17.12
N PRO A 471 0.54 -7.70 16.65
CA PRO A 471 1.05 -7.92 15.31
C PRO A 471 1.58 -9.36 15.18
N LEU A 472 1.38 -9.98 14.02
CA LEU A 472 1.76 -11.36 13.73
C LEU A 472 2.79 -11.41 12.61
N THR A 473 2.36 -11.14 11.38
CA THR A 473 3.18 -11.25 10.17
C THR A 473 2.79 -10.21 9.14
N ARG A 474 3.65 -10.03 8.14
CA ARG A 474 3.36 -9.30 6.89
C ARG A 474 3.72 -10.21 5.73
N ASP A 475 2.90 -10.23 4.69
CA ASP A 475 3.25 -10.99 3.49
C ASP A 475 4.30 -10.24 2.68
N GLU A 476 5.08 -10.99 1.90
CA GLU A 476 5.99 -10.42 0.92
C GLU A 476 5.44 -10.65 -0.48
N VAL A 477 5.38 -9.56 -1.24
CA VAL A 477 5.13 -9.64 -2.66
C VAL A 477 6.42 -10.06 -3.35
N VAL A 478 6.31 -11.05 -4.23
CA VAL A 478 7.44 -11.57 -4.98
C VAL A 478 7.33 -11.13 -6.42
N TYR A 479 8.45 -10.65 -6.96
CA TYR A 479 8.56 -10.19 -8.33
C TYR A 479 9.62 -11.00 -9.06
N ALA A 480 9.32 -11.44 -10.28
CA ALA A 480 10.29 -11.97 -11.22
C ALA A 480 10.60 -10.91 -12.27
N VAL A 481 11.87 -10.60 -12.48
CA VAL A 481 12.34 -9.56 -13.42
C VAL A 481 13.30 -10.19 -14.40
N ALA A 482 12.96 -10.18 -15.69
CA ALA A 482 13.83 -10.67 -16.75
C ALA A 482 14.74 -9.55 -17.29
N ALA A 483 15.99 -9.90 -17.60
CA ALA A 483 16.92 -9.03 -18.28
C ALA A 483 16.35 -8.53 -19.63
N PRO A 484 16.69 -7.31 -20.07
CA PRO A 484 17.63 -6.37 -19.45
C PRO A 484 17.00 -5.47 -18.38
N PHE A 485 15.77 -5.74 -17.92
CA PHE A 485 15.09 -4.83 -17.00
C PHE A 485 15.57 -4.99 -15.55
N THR A 486 15.53 -3.87 -14.83
CA THR A 486 15.76 -3.77 -13.39
C THR A 486 14.56 -3.05 -12.78
N PHE A 487 14.17 -3.47 -11.58
CA PHE A 487 12.99 -2.95 -10.91
C PHE A 487 13.25 -2.87 -9.40
N ARG A 488 12.80 -1.80 -8.77
CA ARG A 488 12.77 -1.66 -7.32
C ARG A 488 11.31 -1.74 -6.87
N PRO A 489 10.87 -2.87 -6.28
CA PRO A 489 9.51 -2.99 -5.74
C PRO A 489 9.19 -1.86 -4.78
N ARG A 490 7.97 -1.34 -4.77
CA ARG A 490 7.51 -0.29 -3.83
C ARG A 490 6.88 -0.90 -2.57
N ALA A 491 6.87 -0.16 -1.46
CA ALA A 491 6.28 -0.61 -0.20
C ALA A 491 4.76 -0.85 -0.32
N ASN A 492 4.07 0.00 -1.09
CA ASN A 492 2.65 -0.12 -1.43
C ASN A 492 2.37 -1.06 -2.61
N SER A 493 3.39 -1.77 -3.11
CA SER A 493 3.30 -2.78 -4.17
C SER A 493 2.87 -2.29 -5.55
N THR A 494 2.68 -0.97 -5.77
CA THR A 494 2.38 -0.46 -7.11
C THR A 494 3.56 -0.69 -8.06
N ILE A 495 3.24 -0.95 -9.33
CA ILE A 495 4.24 -1.19 -10.38
C ILE A 495 4.14 -0.06 -11.41
N LEU A 496 5.10 0.85 -11.42
CA LEU A 496 5.13 1.95 -12.37
C LEU A 496 6.22 1.70 -13.41
N ALA A 497 5.85 1.62 -14.70
CA ALA A 497 6.80 1.42 -15.79
C ALA A 497 7.83 2.56 -15.89
N SER A 498 7.47 3.75 -15.41
CA SER A 498 8.38 4.90 -15.29
C SER A 498 9.52 4.70 -14.28
N GLU A 499 9.44 3.69 -13.42
CA GLU A 499 10.45 3.34 -12.41
C GLU A 499 11.21 2.07 -12.76
N VAL A 500 10.90 1.46 -13.91
CA VAL A 500 11.65 0.33 -14.47
C VAL A 500 12.81 0.91 -15.28
N SER A 501 14.02 0.40 -15.03
CA SER A 501 15.25 0.84 -15.69
C SER A 501 15.89 -0.33 -16.45
N LEU A 502 16.77 -0.04 -17.39
CA LEU A 502 17.59 -1.02 -18.08
C LEU A 502 18.91 -1.22 -17.32
N ALA A 503 19.34 -2.46 -17.17
CA ALA A 503 20.68 -2.78 -16.70
C ALA A 503 21.69 -2.10 -17.62
N THR A 504 22.67 -1.40 -17.03
CA THR A 504 23.78 -0.86 -17.80
C THR A 504 24.65 -2.04 -18.26
N PRO A 505 25.02 -2.10 -19.55
CA PRO A 505 25.77 -3.22 -20.12
C PRO A 505 27.15 -3.41 -19.50
#